data_AF-A0A3Q7SQ76-F1
#
_entry.id   AF-A0A3Q7SQ76-F1
#
_cell.length_a   1.000
_cell.length_b   1.000
_cell.length_c   1.000
_cell.angle_alpha   90.00
_cell.angle_beta   90.00
_cell.angle_gamma   90.00
#
_symmetry.space_group_name_H-M   'P 1'
#
loop_
_entity.id
_entity.type
_entity.pdbx_description
1 polymer ?
#
loop_
_entity_poly.entity_id
_entity_poly.type
_entity_poly.pdbx_seq_one_letter_code
_entity_poly.pdbx_strand_id
1 'polypeptide(L)'
;MDLAEDLGKELETTAQEVLGKLRSHTLFQSKWDTAALIIFLIFLGTVLLFLLLVCIHCCCYSCCSRRVSRPQKVHPRGVDNLALEP
;
A
#
# COMPACT_ATOMS: atom_id res chain seq x y z
N MET A 1 19.54 15.08 -3.24
CA MET A 1 18.93 14.85 -1.90
C MET A 1 18.24 16.12 -1.41
N ASP A 2 18.58 17.28 -1.97
CA ASP A 2 18.05 18.61 -1.64
C ASP A 2 16.55 18.81 -1.91
N LEU A 3 16.00 18.22 -2.96
CA LEU A 3 14.57 18.38 -3.30
C LEU A 3 13.62 17.77 -2.24
N ALA A 4 14.03 16.66 -1.63
CA ALA A 4 13.26 16.01 -0.58
C ALA A 4 13.33 16.79 0.74
N GLU A 5 14.45 17.46 0.99
CA GLU A 5 14.65 18.29 2.18
C GLU A 5 13.90 19.62 2.08
N ASP A 6 13.85 20.22 0.89
CA ASP A 6 13.11 21.45 0.61
C ASP A 6 11.59 21.20 0.67
N LEU A 7 11.13 20.12 0.03
CA LEU A 7 9.74 19.69 0.10
C LEU A 7 9.31 19.33 1.53
N GLY A 8 10.20 18.73 2.32
CA GLY A 8 9.95 18.44 3.73
C GLY A 8 9.74 19.71 4.56
N LYS A 9 10.54 20.75 4.32
CA LYS A 9 10.41 22.05 4.99
C LYS A 9 9.11 22.77 4.61
N GLU A 10 8.73 22.76 3.33
CA GLU A 10 7.46 23.36 2.89
C GLU A 10 6.23 22.60 3.40
N LEU A 11 6.31 21.26 3.49
CA LEU A 11 5.24 20.45 4.05
C LEU A 11 5.09 20.71 5.56
N GLU A 12 6.21 20.89 6.27
CA GLU A 12 6.22 21.17 7.71
C GLU A 12 5.63 22.55 8.02
N THR A 13 5.99 23.59 7.26
CA THR A 13 5.43 24.93 7.44
C THR A 13 3.94 24.96 7.11
N THR A 14 3.53 24.30 6.02
CA THR A 14 2.12 24.19 5.64
C THR A 14 1.34 23.37 6.67
N ALA A 15 1.90 22.27 7.18
CA ALA A 15 1.28 21.47 8.23
C ALA A 15 1.14 22.27 9.53
N GLN A 16 2.15 23.02 9.94
CA GLN A 16 2.09 23.89 11.13
C GLN A 16 1.04 25.00 10.99
N GLU A 17 0.91 25.60 9.80
CA GLU A 17 -0.11 26.63 9.56
C GLU A 17 -1.52 26.04 9.56
N VAL A 18 -1.72 24.90 8.88
CA VAL A 18 -3.02 24.23 8.79
C VAL A 18 -3.42 23.63 10.13
N LEU A 19 -2.49 22.96 10.84
CA LEU A 19 -2.72 22.50 12.22
C LEU A 19 -2.94 23.68 13.18
N GLY A 20 -2.21 24.78 13.02
CA GLY A 20 -2.41 25.99 13.80
C GLY A 20 -3.81 26.56 13.62
N LYS A 21 -4.31 26.60 12.37
CA LYS A 21 -5.68 26.99 12.03
C LYS A 21 -6.74 26.01 12.53
N LEU A 22 -6.51 24.70 12.40
CA LEU A 22 -7.38 23.64 12.91
C LEU A 22 -7.45 23.66 14.45
N ARG A 23 -6.35 24.03 15.10
CA ARG A 23 -6.26 24.17 16.56
C ARG A 23 -6.93 25.45 17.04
N SER A 24 -6.87 26.55 16.27
CA SER A 24 -7.53 27.81 16.60
C SER A 24 -9.04 27.79 16.30
N HIS A 25 -9.47 27.10 15.25
CA HIS A 25 -10.87 26.80 14.98
C HIS A 25 -11.30 25.58 15.80
N THR A 26 -11.59 25.79 17.08
CA THR A 26 -12.76 25.18 17.77
C THR A 26 -13.03 23.66 17.62
N LEU A 27 -12.06 22.81 17.26
CA LEU A 27 -12.23 21.36 17.26
C LEU A 27 -12.31 20.76 18.68
N PHE A 28 -12.15 21.59 19.72
CA PHE A 28 -11.99 21.16 21.11
C PHE A 28 -12.98 21.78 22.10
N GLN A 29 -14.09 22.38 21.65
CA GLN A 29 -15.05 23.01 22.57
C GLN A 29 -16.05 22.01 23.18
N SER A 30 -16.32 20.88 22.51
CA SER A 30 -17.21 19.82 22.98
C SER A 30 -16.53 18.46 22.99
N LYS A 31 -16.78 17.67 24.05
CA LYS A 31 -16.29 16.27 24.16
C LYS A 31 -16.74 15.40 22.98
N TRP A 32 -17.87 15.72 22.37
CA TRP A 32 -18.43 14.99 21.24
C TRP A 32 -17.70 15.28 19.92
N ASP A 33 -17.18 16.50 19.73
CA ASP A 33 -16.44 16.86 18.51
C ASP A 33 -15.08 16.17 18.47
N THR A 34 -14.40 16.08 19.62
CA THR A 34 -13.18 15.29 19.75
C THR A 34 -13.43 13.80 19.49
N ALA A 35 -14.54 13.25 20.00
CA ALA A 35 -14.90 11.86 19.75
C ALA A 35 -15.17 11.61 18.26
N ALA A 36 -15.92 12.49 17.60
CA ALA A 36 -16.18 12.41 16.16
C ALA A 36 -14.88 12.51 15.34
N LEU A 37 -13.97 13.41 15.71
CA LEU A 37 -12.65 13.55 15.08
C LEU A 37 -11.82 12.27 15.23
N ILE A 38 -11.76 11.67 16.42
CA ILE A 38 -11.03 10.42 16.65
C ILE A 38 -11.61 9.29 15.80
N ILE A 39 -12.94 9.16 15.75
CA ILE A 39 -13.61 8.14 14.91
C ILE A 39 -13.27 8.37 13.44
N PHE A 40 -13.31 9.63 12.98
CA PHE A 40 -12.95 9.99 11.61
C PHE A 40 -11.48 9.66 11.28
N LEU A 41 -10.55 9.96 12.19
CA LEU A 41 -9.13 9.62 12.01
C LEU A 41 -8.88 8.12 12.00
N ILE A 42 -9.57 7.35 12.84
CA ILE A 42 -9.52 5.88 12.82
C ILE A 42 -10.07 5.36 11.49
N PHE A 43 -11.20 5.89 11.01
CA PHE A 43 -11.77 5.49 9.73
C PHE A 43 -10.81 5.79 8.57
N LEU A 44 -10.31 7.02 8.49
CA LEU A 44 -9.35 7.42 7.46
C LEU A 44 -8.06 6.58 7.54
N GLY A 45 -7.55 6.35 8.75
CA GLY A 45 -6.36 5.55 8.99
C GLY A 45 -6.55 4.08 8.60
N THR A 46 -7.71 3.48 8.90
CA THR A 46 -8.02 2.09 8.52
C THR A 46 -8.18 1.94 7.01
N VAL A 47 -8.83 2.89 6.34
CA VAL A 47 -8.94 2.91 4.86
C VAL A 47 -7.56 3.02 4.23
N LEU A 48 -6.71 3.94 4.71
CA LEU A 48 -5.35 4.11 4.22
C LEU A 48 -4.49 2.88 4.47
N LEU A 49 -4.60 2.26 5.65
CA LEU A 49 -3.91 1.03 6.00
C LEU A 49 -4.33 -0.12 5.07
N PHE A 50 -5.63 -0.30 4.82
CA PHE A 50 -6.12 -1.32 3.88
C PHE A 50 -5.64 -1.06 2.46
N LEU A 51 -5.66 0.18 1.99
CA LEU A 51 -5.12 0.54 0.69
C LEU A 51 -3.63 0.16 0.59
N LEU A 52 -2.84 0.49 1.62
CA LEU A 52 -1.43 0.14 1.69
C LEU A 52 -1.22 -1.38 1.68
N LEU A 53 -2.00 -2.13 2.45
CA LEU A 53 -1.93 -3.60 2.48
C LEU A 53 -2.27 -4.20 1.11
N VAL A 54 -3.29 -3.68 0.41
CA VAL A 54 -3.63 -4.10 -0.95
C VAL A 54 -2.48 -3.79 -1.92
N CYS A 55 -1.88 -2.60 -1.82
CA CYS A 55 -0.71 -2.24 -2.63
C CYS A 55 0.46 -3.20 -2.38
N ILE A 56 0.79 -3.49 -1.11
CA ILE A 56 1.86 -4.44 -0.75
C ILE A 56 1.52 -5.83 -1.28
N HIS A 57 0.31 -6.33 -1.06
CA HIS A 57 -0.11 -7.65 -1.51
C HIS A 57 -0.09 -7.78 -3.05
N CYS A 58 -0.59 -6.77 -3.77
CA CYS A 58 -0.57 -6.73 -5.22
C CYS A 58 0.85 -6.63 -5.77
N CYS A 59 1.72 -5.80 -5.19
CA CYS A 59 3.12 -5.69 -5.56
C CYS A 59 3.89 -6.99 -5.28
N CYS A 60 3.66 -7.65 -4.15
CA CYS A 60 4.28 -8.94 -3.83
C CYS A 60 3.76 -10.07 -4.75
N TYR A 61 2.46 -10.14 -5.02
CA TYR A 61 1.87 -11.14 -5.92
C TYR A 61 2.30 -10.94 -7.40
N SER A 62 2.37 -9.69 -7.86
CA SER A 62 2.82 -9.34 -9.21
C SER A 62 4.34 -9.55 -9.40
N CYS A 63 5.16 -9.26 -8.37
CA CYS A 63 6.60 -9.52 -8.40
C CYS A 63 6.94 -11.02 -8.28
N CYS A 64 6.14 -11.82 -7.55
CA CYS A 64 6.32 -13.27 -7.45
C CYS A 64 5.83 -14.01 -8.71
N SER A 65 4.77 -13.56 -9.38
CA SER A 65 4.29 -14.16 -10.63
C SER A 65 5.27 -13.98 -11.81
N ARG A 66 6.04 -12.88 -11.85
CA ARG A 66 7.08 -12.69 -12.88
C ARG A 66 8.29 -13.61 -12.72
N ARG A 67 8.55 -14.18 -11.53
CA ARG A 67 9.66 -15.13 -11.32
C ARG A 67 9.29 -16.58 -11.64
N VAL A 68 8.01 -16.91 -11.78
CA VAL A 68 7.52 -18.27 -12.08
C VAL A 68 7.13 -18.43 -13.56
N SER A 69 7.36 -17.43 -14.41
CA SER A 69 7.21 -17.55 -15.86
C SER A 69 8.51 -18.03 -16.53
N ARG A 70 9.10 -19.12 -16.05
CA ARG A 70 9.85 -20.01 -16.97
C ARG A 70 8.79 -20.91 -17.59
N PRO A 71 8.68 -20.97 -18.93
CA PRO A 71 7.69 -21.84 -19.55
C PRO A 71 8.00 -23.26 -19.07
N GLN A 72 7.07 -23.84 -18.32
CA GLN A 72 7.09 -25.26 -18.04
C GLN A 72 7.00 -25.93 -19.40
N LYS A 73 8.16 -26.36 -19.90
CA LYS A 73 8.30 -27.14 -21.11
C LYS A 73 7.42 -28.36 -20.89
N VAL A 74 6.23 -28.34 -21.46
CA VAL A 74 5.31 -29.47 -21.47
C VAL A 74 6.04 -30.52 -22.28
N HIS A 75 6.79 -31.38 -21.61
CA HIS A 75 7.28 -32.59 -22.23
C HIS A 75 6.03 -33.41 -22.52
N PRO A 76 5.71 -33.72 -23.80
CA PRO A 76 4.74 -34.77 -24.05
C PRO A 76 5.35 -36.01 -23.41
N ARG A 77 4.68 -36.59 -22.41
CA ARG A 77 5.02 -37.93 -21.92
C ARG A 77 4.64 -38.92 -23.02
N GLY A 78 5.46 -38.99 -24.06
CA GLY A 78 5.57 -40.16 -24.89
C GLY A 78 6.22 -41.24 -24.04
N VAL A 79 5.51 -42.33 -23.79
CA VAL A 79 6.15 -43.54 -23.29
C VAL A 79 6.89 -44.11 -24.49
N ASP A 80 8.22 -44.09 -24.45
CA ASP A 80 9.03 -44.75 -25.46
C ASP A 80 8.81 -46.27 -25.35
N ASN A 81 8.03 -46.82 -26.29
CA ASN A 81 7.76 -48.25 -26.38
C ASN A 81 9.00 -48.96 -26.93
N LEU A 82 9.92 -49.36 -26.05
CA LEU A 82 11.14 -50.13 -26.37
C LEU A 82 10.86 -51.62 -26.69
N ALA A 83 9.65 -51.99 -27.10
CA ALA A 83 9.21 -53.38 -27.20
C ALA A 83 9.05 -53.89 -28.65
N LEU A 84 9.45 -53.14 -29.66
CA LEU A 84 9.29 -53.55 -31.05
C LEU A 84 10.53 -53.22 -31.88
N GLU A 85 11.54 -54.07 -31.80
CA GLU A 85 12.29 -54.47 -32.99
C GLU A 85 12.41 -56.02 -33.02
N PRO A 86 12.29 -56.64 -34.20
CA PRO A 86 11.99 -58.07 -34.41
C PRO A 86 13.18 -59.03 -34.24
#